data_AF-A0A2G9T8D9-F1
#
_entry.id   AF-A0A2G9T8D9-F1
#
_cell.length_a   1.000
_cell.length_b   1.000
_cell.length_c   1.000
_cell.angle_alpha   90.00
_cell.angle_beta   90.00
_cell.angle_gamma   90.00
#
_symmetry.space_group_name_H-M   'P 1'
#
loop_
_entity.id
_entity.type
_entity.pdbx_description
1 polymer ?
#
loop_
_entity_poly.entity_id
_entity_poly.type
_entity_poly.pdbx_seq_one_letter_code
_entity_poly.pdbx_strand_id
1 'polypeptide(L)'
;FLSGEDRRAHWEELLEDFYGYLEEEIGNRKMPYTLEQLKEAYRQFFPTGAFIFMPFLEPLFEVISRDPDEEHRKQGLEMALAKIESMLEDIFDYHDRNMKIRKGKPVV
;
A
#
# COMPACT_ATOMS: atom_id res chain seq x y z
N PHE A 1 0.97 0.31 12.46
CA PHE A 1 0.80 0.19 11.00
C PHE A 1 1.12 -1.24 10.59
N LEU A 2 0.39 -1.84 9.64
CA LEU A 2 0.73 -3.17 9.09
C LEU A 2 2.15 -3.18 8.52
N SER A 3 2.88 -4.29 8.70
CA SER A 3 4.16 -4.50 8.02
C SER A 3 3.93 -4.61 6.50
N GLY A 4 5.01 -4.50 5.71
CA GLY A 4 4.93 -4.72 4.27
C GLY A 4 4.46 -6.14 3.92
N GLU A 5 4.94 -7.12 4.69
CA GLU A 5 4.59 -8.53 4.57
C GLU A 5 3.10 -8.77 4.87
N ASP A 6 2.62 -8.32 6.03
CA ASP A 6 1.20 -8.48 6.40
C ASP A 6 0.29 -7.81 5.38
N ARG A 7 0.66 -6.62 4.91
CA ARG A 7 -0.11 -5.92 3.87
C ARG A 7 -0.14 -6.75 2.58
N ARG A 8 0.96 -7.34 2.13
CA ARG A 8 0.98 -8.21 0.93
C ARG A 8 0.17 -9.49 1.12
N ALA A 9 0.15 -10.05 2.32
CA ALA A 9 -0.61 -11.26 2.63
C ALA A 9 -2.13 -10.99 2.68
N HIS A 10 -2.54 -9.83 3.22
CA HIS A 10 -3.94 -9.57 3.58
C HIS A 10 -4.61 -8.44 2.76
N TRP A 11 -3.97 -7.87 1.74
CA TRP A 11 -4.55 -6.73 1.01
C TRP A 11 -5.91 -7.02 0.38
N GLU A 12 -6.19 -8.27 -0.04
CA GLU A 12 -7.50 -8.61 -0.60
C GLU A 12 -8.61 -8.58 0.45
N GLU A 13 -8.36 -9.20 1.61
CA GLU A 13 -9.28 -9.21 2.76
C GLU A 13 -9.56 -7.77 3.24
N LEU A 14 -8.51 -6.93 3.31
CA LEU A 14 -8.66 -5.52 3.69
C LEU A 14 -9.51 -4.72 2.70
N LEU A 15 -9.42 -5.02 1.39
CA LEU A 15 -10.25 -4.38 0.38
C LEU A 15 -11.68 -4.92 0.37
N GLU A 16 -11.88 -6.19 0.71
CA GLU A 16 -13.19 -6.80 0.91
C GLU A 16 -13.92 -6.15 2.09
N ASP A 17 -13.26 -6.03 3.24
CA ASP A 17 -13.79 -5.32 4.41
C ASP A 17 -14.14 -3.87 4.06
N PHE A 18 -13.22 -3.16 3.40
CA PHE A 18 -13.46 -1.79 2.97
C PHE A 18 -14.64 -1.66 1.99
N TYR A 19 -14.75 -2.58 1.03
CA TYR A 19 -15.87 -2.61 0.10
C TYR A 19 -17.20 -2.86 0.82
N GLY A 20 -17.21 -3.75 1.81
CA GLY A 20 -18.38 -4.00 2.66
C GLY A 20 -18.84 -2.75 3.41
N TYR A 21 -17.91 -2.01 4.02
CA TYR A 21 -18.25 -0.72 4.67
C TYR A 21 -18.81 0.29 3.67
N LEU A 22 -18.28 0.33 2.44
CA LEU A 22 -18.84 1.20 1.41
C LEU A 22 -20.27 0.79 1.05
N GLU A 23 -20.54 -0.50 0.83
CA GLU A 23 -21.88 -0.99 0.52
C GLU A 23 -22.90 -0.60 1.60
N GLU A 24 -22.52 -0.70 2.87
CA GLU A 24 -23.35 -0.26 4.01
C GLU A 24 -23.65 1.25 3.92
N GLU A 25 -22.62 2.08 3.69
CA GLU A 25 -22.75 3.54 3.62
C GLU A 25 -23.58 4.04 2.42
N ILE A 26 -23.50 3.37 1.26
CA ILE A 26 -24.28 3.80 0.09
C ILE A 26 -25.76 3.42 0.23
N GLY A 27 -26.06 2.39 1.04
CA GLY A 27 -27.39 1.86 1.28
C GLY A 27 -28.02 1.28 0.02
N ASN A 28 -29.25 1.69 -0.31
CA ASN A 28 -30.00 1.17 -1.46
C ASN A 28 -29.54 1.71 -2.83
N ARG A 29 -28.42 2.43 -2.87
CA ARG A 29 -27.87 2.95 -4.13
C ARG A 29 -27.08 1.85 -4.84
N LYS A 30 -26.91 1.99 -6.15
CA LYS A 30 -26.06 1.08 -6.92
C LYS A 30 -24.59 1.42 -6.67
N MET A 31 -23.76 0.41 -6.41
CA MET A 31 -22.32 0.60 -6.27
C MET A 31 -21.72 1.16 -7.58
N PRO A 32 -20.87 2.20 -7.50
CA PRO A 32 -20.27 2.82 -8.68
C PRO A 32 -19.22 1.93 -9.36
N TYR A 33 -18.69 0.93 -8.65
CA TYR A 33 -17.71 -0.03 -9.14
C TYR A 33 -17.85 -1.38 -8.41
N THR A 34 -17.34 -2.44 -9.01
CA THR A 34 -17.28 -3.78 -8.41
C THR A 34 -16.08 -3.92 -7.47
N LEU A 35 -16.11 -4.93 -6.59
CA LEU A 35 -14.96 -5.30 -5.77
C LEU A 35 -13.70 -5.58 -6.62
N GLU A 36 -13.85 -6.28 -7.74
CA GLU A 36 -12.75 -6.54 -8.67
C GLU A 36 -12.16 -5.25 -9.27
N GLN A 37 -13.01 -4.27 -9.58
CA GLN A 37 -12.53 -2.96 -10.04
C GLN A 37 -11.76 -2.23 -8.95
N LEU A 38 -12.17 -2.35 -7.69
CA LEU A 38 -11.44 -1.80 -6.54
C LEU A 38 -10.08 -2.51 -6.34
N LYS A 39 -10.04 -3.84 -6.41
CA LYS A 39 -8.79 -4.63 -6.31
C LYS A 39 -7.81 -4.24 -7.42
N GLU A 40 -8.27 -4.11 -8.65
CA GLU A 40 -7.41 -3.67 -9.75
C GLU A 40 -6.98 -2.20 -9.61
N ALA A 41 -7.87 -1.31 -9.16
CA ALA A 41 -7.52 0.08 -8.88
C ALA A 41 -6.44 0.19 -7.79
N TYR A 42 -6.50 -0.62 -6.73
CA TYR A 42 -5.45 -0.71 -5.72
C TYR A 42 -4.12 -1.12 -6.34
N ARG A 43 -4.08 -2.21 -7.12
CA ARG A 43 -2.86 -2.69 -7.81
C ARG A 43 -2.26 -1.64 -8.75
N GLN A 44 -3.09 -0.85 -9.42
CA GLN A 44 -2.65 0.21 -10.32
C GLN A 44 -2.18 1.47 -9.59
N PHE A 45 -2.88 1.85 -8.52
CA PHE A 45 -2.57 3.05 -7.76
C PHE A 45 -1.36 2.85 -6.86
N PHE A 46 -1.17 1.65 -6.30
CA PHE A 46 -0.16 1.39 -5.27
C PHE A 46 1.24 1.92 -5.62
N PRO A 47 1.78 1.69 -6.84
CA PRO A 47 3.11 2.19 -7.20
C PRO A 47 3.17 3.71 -7.27
N THR A 48 2.12 4.33 -7.79
CA THR A 48 2.02 5.79 -7.88
C THR A 48 1.83 6.41 -6.50
N GLY A 49 0.97 5.82 -5.66
CA GLY A 49 0.77 6.22 -4.28
C GLY A 49 2.07 6.13 -3.47
N ALA A 50 2.76 4.99 -3.52
CA ALA A 50 4.05 4.80 -2.86
C ALA A 50 5.09 5.84 -3.32
N PHE A 51 5.16 6.12 -4.61
CA PHE A 51 6.04 7.17 -5.15
C PHE A 51 5.67 8.57 -4.63
N ILE A 52 4.38 8.92 -4.58
CA ILE A 52 3.88 10.19 -4.01
C ILE A 52 4.23 10.31 -2.52
N PHE A 53 4.31 9.19 -1.79
CA PHE A 53 4.69 9.18 -0.39
C PHE A 53 6.19 9.37 -0.12
N MET A 54 7.06 9.18 -1.11
CA MET A 54 8.53 9.27 -0.95
C MET A 54 9.02 10.60 -0.32
N PRO A 55 8.51 11.79 -0.70
CA PRO A 55 8.92 13.05 -0.07
C PRO A 55 8.56 13.16 1.41
N PHE A 56 7.59 12.38 1.90
CA PHE A 56 7.18 12.38 3.30
C PHE A 56 8.08 11.51 4.20
N LEU A 57 9.01 10.75 3.61
CA LEU A 57 9.93 9.92 4.37
C LEU A 57 10.91 10.74 5.20
N GLU A 58 11.43 11.85 4.67
CA GLU A 58 12.37 12.72 5.40
C GLU A 58 11.72 13.30 6.68
N PRO A 59 10.54 13.96 6.61
CA PRO A 59 9.82 14.38 7.82
C PRO A 59 9.52 13.24 8.79
N LEU A 60 9.21 12.05 8.29
CA LEU A 60 8.94 10.89 9.13
C LEU A 60 10.19 10.46 9.92
N PHE A 61 11.35 10.41 9.26
CA PHE A 61 12.63 10.10 9.92
C PHE A 61 13.01 11.19 10.94
N GLU A 62 12.77 12.46 10.63
CA GLU A 62 13.03 13.57 11.55
C GLU A 62 12.19 13.45 12.83
N VAL A 63 10.92 13.06 12.70
CA VAL A 63 10.04 12.85 13.87
C VAL A 63 10.49 11.65 14.70
N ILE A 64 10.78 10.52 14.06
CA ILE A 64 11.20 9.29 14.76
C ILE A 64 12.56 9.50 15.47
N SER A 65 13.51 10.18 14.81
CA SER A 65 14.85 10.40 15.37
C SER A 65 14.88 11.32 16.59
N ARG A 66 13.82 12.12 16.79
CA ARG A 66 13.63 13.00 17.96
C ARG A 66 13.00 12.30 19.16
N ASP A 67 12.65 11.02 19.06
CA ASP A 67 12.14 10.28 20.21
C ASP A 67 13.21 10.22 21.33
N PRO A 68 12.90 10.68 22.55
CA PRO A 68 13.85 10.70 23.66
C PRO A 68 14.16 9.29 24.21
N ASP A 69 13.31 8.31 23.94
CA ASP A 69 13.53 6.92 24.32
C ASP A 69 14.36 6.23 23.23
N GLU A 70 15.56 5.77 23.61
CA GLU A 70 16.51 5.17 22.67
C GLU A 70 16.00 3.87 22.04
N GLU A 71 15.26 3.06 22.80
CA GLU A 71 14.73 1.79 22.33
C GLU A 71 13.55 2.02 21.37
N HIS A 72 12.62 2.91 21.74
CA HIS A 72 11.53 3.30 20.84
C HIS A 72 12.04 3.96 19.56
N ARG A 73 13.04 4.85 19.67
CA ARG A 73 13.69 5.46 18.51
C ARG A 73 14.26 4.41 17.58
N LYS A 74 15.02 3.45 18.12
CA LYS A 74 15.64 2.38 17.33
C LYS A 74 14.59 1.52 16.63
N GLN A 75 13.58 1.06 17.37
CA GLN A 75 12.48 0.26 16.81
C GLN A 75 11.70 1.03 15.74
N GLY A 76 11.46 2.33 15.96
CA GLY A 76 10.80 3.20 15.00
C GLY A 76 11.59 3.35 13.70
N LEU A 77 12.91 3.52 13.78
CA LEU A 77 13.79 3.61 12.61
C LEU A 77 13.85 2.29 11.83
N GLU A 78 13.99 1.16 12.52
CA GLU A 78 14.00 -0.16 11.91
C GLU A 78 12.67 -0.45 11.18
N MET A 79 11.54 -0.16 11.82
CA MET A 79 10.22 -0.29 11.20
C MET A 79 10.05 0.63 9.99
N ALA A 80 10.52 1.88 10.06
CA ALA A 80 10.45 2.81 8.94
C ALA A 80 11.28 2.33 7.74
N LEU A 81 12.49 1.81 7.98
CA LEU A 81 13.34 1.26 6.93
C LEU A 81 12.72 0.04 6.26
N ALA A 82 12.23 -0.92 7.04
CA ALA A 82 11.53 -2.10 6.51
C ALA A 82 10.30 -1.71 5.68
N LYS A 83 9.59 -0.65 6.09
CA LYS A 83 8.47 -0.09 5.32
C LYS A 83 8.93 0.42 3.96
N ILE A 84 9.99 1.21 3.93
CA ILE A 84 10.53 1.80 2.69
C ILE A 84 10.99 0.70 1.74
N GLU A 85 11.72 -0.29 2.25
CA GLU A 85 12.16 -1.44 1.47
C GLU A 85 10.97 -2.15 0.82
N SER A 86 9.94 -2.48 1.60
CA SER A 86 8.73 -3.13 1.06
C SER A 86 8.02 -2.27 -0.01
N MET A 87 7.93 -0.95 0.19
CA MET A 87 7.32 -0.05 -0.78
C MET A 87 8.10 0.02 -2.10
N LEU A 88 9.43 0.06 -2.02
CA LEU A 88 10.29 0.07 -3.20
C LEU A 88 10.18 -1.24 -3.99
N GLU A 89 10.20 -2.39 -3.31
CA GLU A 89 9.94 -3.70 -3.92
C GLU A 89 8.58 -3.73 -4.63
N ASP A 90 7.51 -3.25 -3.99
CA ASP A 90 6.19 -3.22 -4.61
C ASP A 90 6.18 -2.37 -5.89
N ILE A 91 6.85 -1.20 -5.86
CA ILE A 91 6.94 -0.32 -7.02
C ILE A 91 7.55 -1.08 -8.19
N PHE A 92 8.63 -1.84 -7.96
CA PHE A 92 9.27 -2.64 -9.00
C PHE A 92 8.36 -3.78 -9.49
N ASP A 93 7.76 -4.54 -8.58
CA ASP A 93 6.90 -5.68 -8.91
C ASP A 93 5.69 -5.26 -9.78
N TYR A 94 5.00 -4.20 -9.35
CA TYR A 94 3.87 -3.68 -10.10
C TYR A 94 4.29 -2.96 -11.38
N HIS A 95 5.45 -2.29 -11.42
CA HIS A 95 5.99 -1.75 -12.66
C HIS A 95 6.20 -2.87 -13.69
N ASP A 96 6.83 -3.97 -13.28
CA ASP A 96 7.08 -5.13 -14.13
C ASP A 96 5.80 -5.80 -14.60
N ARG A 97 4.82 -5.98 -13.70
CA ARG A 97 3.47 -6.45 -14.05
C ARG A 97 2.85 -5.56 -15.12
N ASN A 98 2.83 -4.25 -14.91
CA ASN A 98 2.21 -3.30 -15.83
C ASN A 98 2.92 -3.26 -17.19
N MET A 99 4.25 -3.41 -17.20
CA MET A 99 5.03 -3.52 -18.44
C MET A 99 4.77 -4.83 -19.19
N LYS A 100 4.47 -5.94 -18.50
CA LYS A 100 4.02 -7.20 -19.14
C LYS A 100 2.64 -7.02 -19.78
N ILE A 101 1.67 -6.43 -19.07
CA ILE A 101 0.33 -6.14 -19.59
C ILE A 101 0.41 -5.27 -20.85
N ARG A 102 1.19 -4.18 -20.81
CA ARG A 102 1.38 -3.28 -21.95
C ARG A 102 1.93 -4.00 -23.19
N LYS A 103 2.71 -5.06 -23.01
CA LYS A 103 3.28 -5.89 -24.08
C LYS A 103 2.36 -7.05 -24.50
N GLY A 104 1.15 -7.14 -23.97
CA GLY A 104 0.21 -8.24 -24.23
C GLY A 104 0.64 -9.57 -23.63
N LYS A 105 1.52 -9.56 -22.62
CA LYS A 105 1.98 -10.78 -21.94
C LYS A 105 1.03 -11.14 -20.80
N PRO A 106 0.81 -12.44 -20.53
CA PRO A 106 0.04 -12.85 -19.37
C PRO A 106 0.75 -12.42 -18.08
N VAL A 107 -0.05 -12.06 -17.09
CA VAL A 107 0.37 -11.80 -15.71
C VAL A 107 -0.40 -12.77 -14.81
N VAL A 108 0.31 -13.32 -13.82
CA VAL A 108 -0.30 -14.06 -12.71
C VAL A 108 -0.62 -13.04 -11.62
#